data_AF-A0A3D3ESD7-F1
#
_entry.id   AF-A0A3D3ESD7-F1
#
_cell.length_a   1.000
_cell.length_b   1.000
_cell.length_c   1.000
_cell.angle_alpha   90.00
_cell.angle_beta   90.00
_cell.angle_gamma   90.00
#
_symmetry.space_group_name_H-M   'P 1'
#
loop_
_entity.id
_entity.type
_entity.pdbx_description
1 polymer ?
#
loop_
_entity_poly.entity_id
_entity_poly.type
_entity_poly.pdbx_seq_one_letter_code
_entity_poly.pdbx_strand_id
1 'polypeptide(L)'
;MPIGKAEDALNLALDVSETTREKSSNLGVGYFPATNTWELIVKYSGSLDRIREELNISAVELFDEYAIIIIPENLINTLAQYEEIEFIEKPKRISFEVNQGRTVSCINPVQSGVYNLFGEGVYVGIVDSGIDYS
;
A
#
# COMPACT_ATOMS: atom_id res chain seq x y z
N MET A 1 -16.42 18.41 -0.49
CA MET A 1 -16.37 18.23 0.98
C MET A 1 -15.47 17.04 1.25
N PRO A 2 -14.63 17.09 2.31
CA PRO A 2 -13.75 15.98 2.64
C PRO A 2 -14.55 14.73 3.00
N ILE A 3 -14.02 13.57 2.63
CA ILE A 3 -14.56 12.27 2.96
C ILE A 3 -14.12 11.94 4.38
N GLY A 4 -15.08 11.80 5.30
CA GLY A 4 -14.79 11.60 6.73
C GLY A 4 -14.04 10.31 7.06
N LYS A 5 -14.17 9.28 6.22
CA LYS A 5 -13.45 7.99 6.35
C LYS A 5 -12.14 7.93 5.56
N ALA A 6 -11.77 8.98 4.83
CA ALA A 6 -10.56 9.00 4.03
C ALA A 6 -9.43 9.73 4.75
N GLU A 7 -8.20 9.31 4.50
CA GLU A 7 -7.02 10.03 4.96
C GLU A 7 -6.94 11.44 4.34
N ASP A 8 -6.28 12.37 5.06
CA ASP A 8 -6.12 13.75 4.61
C ASP A 8 -5.37 13.87 3.28
N ALA A 9 -4.37 13.02 3.06
CA ALA A 9 -3.60 13.04 1.82
C ALA A 9 -4.42 12.59 0.60
N LEU A 10 -5.36 11.66 0.78
CA LEU A 10 -6.31 11.25 -0.25
C LEU A 10 -7.33 12.37 -0.49
N ASN A 11 -7.91 12.94 0.57
CA ASN A 11 -8.81 14.09 0.48
C ASN A 11 -8.16 15.24 -0.30
N LEU A 12 -6.91 15.58 0.00
CA LEU A 12 -6.17 16.61 -0.72
C LEU A 12 -5.91 16.23 -2.18
N ALA A 13 -5.59 14.97 -2.47
CA ALA A 13 -5.35 14.52 -3.83
C ALA A 13 -6.62 14.58 -4.71
N LEU A 14 -7.79 14.33 -4.13
CA LEU A 14 -9.10 14.42 -4.79
C LEU A 14 -9.59 15.87 -4.96
N ASP A 15 -9.15 16.79 -4.10
CA ASP A 15 -9.56 18.20 -4.15
C ASP A 15 -8.73 19.04 -5.15
N VAL A 16 -7.54 18.57 -5.52
CA VAL A 16 -6.67 19.26 -6.49
C VAL A 16 -6.80 18.67 -7.90
N SER A 17 -6.56 19.50 -8.92
CA SER A 17 -6.48 19.04 -10.31
C SER A 17 -5.37 18.01 -10.50
N GLU A 18 -5.53 17.10 -11.46
CA GLU A 18 -4.50 16.14 -11.84
C GLU A 18 -3.16 16.81 -12.16
N THR A 19 -3.17 17.90 -12.92
CA THR A 19 -1.98 18.72 -13.23
C THR A 19 -1.28 19.31 -12.00
N THR A 20 -2.01 19.51 -10.90
CA THR A 20 -1.46 19.96 -9.62
C THR A 20 -0.93 18.76 -8.83
N ARG A 21 -1.68 17.65 -8.85
CA ARG A 21 -1.32 16.36 -8.24
C ARG A 21 0.02 15.85 -8.75
N GLU A 22 0.26 15.94 -10.06
CA GLU A 22 1.50 15.55 -10.75
C GLU A 22 2.75 16.32 -10.28
N LYS A 23 2.57 17.54 -9.75
CA LYS A 23 3.69 18.34 -9.20
C LYS A 23 4.20 17.80 -7.86
N SER A 24 3.49 16.83 -7.28
CA SER A 24 3.88 16.14 -6.05
C SER A 24 4.21 14.68 -6.36
N SER A 25 5.35 14.21 -5.87
CA SER A 25 5.74 12.79 -5.96
C SER A 25 4.85 11.86 -5.14
N ASN A 26 4.01 12.40 -4.25
CA ASN A 26 3.24 11.64 -3.28
C ASN A 26 1.73 11.69 -3.50
N LEU A 27 1.17 12.79 -4.01
CA LEU A 27 -0.28 12.97 -4.10
C LEU A 27 -0.93 12.04 -5.12
N GLY A 28 -0.27 11.77 -6.25
CA GLY A 28 -0.79 10.91 -7.32
C GLY A 28 -0.51 9.41 -7.13
N VAL A 29 0.06 9.00 -6.00
CA VAL A 29 0.40 7.58 -5.77
C VAL A 29 -0.89 6.77 -5.66
N GLY A 30 -1.01 5.74 -6.50
CA GLY A 30 -2.21 4.90 -6.62
C GLY A 30 -3.19 5.37 -7.71
N TYR A 31 -3.03 6.56 -8.29
CA TYR A 31 -3.91 7.02 -9.37
C TYR A 31 -3.46 6.52 -10.74
N PHE A 32 -4.40 6.04 -11.55
CA PHE A 32 -4.20 5.59 -12.92
C PHE A 32 -4.93 6.53 -13.92
N PRO A 33 -4.22 7.46 -14.57
CA PRO A 33 -4.82 8.44 -15.48
C PRO A 33 -5.58 7.82 -16.67
N ALA A 34 -5.08 6.71 -17.22
CA ALA A 34 -5.65 6.09 -18.41
C ALA A 34 -7.09 5.59 -18.21
N THR A 35 -7.43 5.19 -16.99
CA THR A 35 -8.73 4.62 -16.61
C THR A 35 -9.51 5.50 -15.65
N ASN A 36 -8.92 6.60 -15.19
CA ASN A 36 -9.46 7.46 -14.12
C ASN A 36 -9.85 6.64 -12.86
N THR A 37 -8.97 5.72 -12.47
CA THR A 37 -9.15 4.83 -11.32
C THR A 37 -8.07 5.04 -10.28
N TRP A 38 -8.38 4.68 -9.05
CA TRP A 38 -7.46 4.67 -7.93
C TRP A 38 -7.28 3.25 -7.39
N GLU A 39 -6.02 2.87 -7.17
CA GLU A 39 -5.65 1.87 -6.17
C GLU A 39 -5.72 2.51 -4.79
N LEU A 40 -6.54 1.95 -3.91
CA LEU A 40 -6.70 2.38 -2.53
C LEU A 40 -6.56 1.19 -1.59
N ILE A 41 -6.10 1.46 -0.38
CA ILE A 41 -6.10 0.50 0.72
C ILE A 41 -7.29 0.87 1.61
N VAL A 42 -8.09 -0.13 1.97
CA VAL A 42 -9.23 0.05 2.87
C VAL A 42 -9.09 -0.84 4.08
N LYS A 43 -9.45 -0.31 5.25
CA LYS A 43 -9.81 -1.12 6.42
C LYS A 43 -11.30 -1.37 6.35
N TYR A 44 -11.70 -2.63 6.48
CA TYR A 44 -13.10 -3.03 6.38
C TYR A 44 -13.50 -3.99 7.50
N SER A 45 -14.80 -4.23 7.64
CA SER A 45 -15.36 -5.27 8.49
C SER A 45 -16.34 -6.14 7.70
N GLY A 46 -16.43 -7.42 8.06
CA GLY A 46 -17.32 -8.37 7.41
C GLY A 46 -16.84 -8.81 6.03
N SER A 47 -17.67 -8.66 4.99
CA SER A 47 -17.36 -9.07 3.62
C SER A 47 -17.43 -7.89 2.65
N LEU A 48 -16.52 -7.87 1.67
CA LEU A 48 -16.51 -6.89 0.58
C LEU A 48 -17.35 -7.32 -0.63
N ASP A 49 -17.99 -8.48 -0.62
CA ASP A 49 -18.67 -9.03 -1.80
C ASP A 49 -19.79 -8.12 -2.31
N ARG A 50 -20.58 -7.55 -1.39
CA ARG A 50 -21.63 -6.57 -1.74
C ARG A 50 -21.06 -5.34 -2.42
N ILE A 51 -19.94 -4.81 -1.90
CA ILE A 51 -19.27 -3.65 -2.46
C ILE A 51 -18.70 -3.96 -3.85
N ARG A 52 -18.06 -5.12 -4.00
CA ARG A 52 -17.51 -5.60 -5.28
C ARG A 52 -18.60 -5.69 -6.36
N GLU A 53 -19.75 -6.27 -6.01
CA GLU A 53 -20.88 -6.46 -6.93
C GLU A 53 -21.58 -5.14 -7.27
N GLU A 54 -21.95 -4.33 -6.27
CA GLU A 54 -22.70 -3.09 -6.48
C GLU A 54 -21.88 -2.02 -7.20
N LEU A 55 -20.59 -1.88 -6.87
CA LEU A 55 -19.70 -0.90 -7.49
C LEU A 55 -18.97 -1.44 -8.73
N ASN A 56 -19.07 -2.75 -8.99
CA ASN A 56 -18.33 -3.45 -10.05
C ASN A 56 -16.82 -3.17 -10.00
N ILE A 57 -16.21 -3.38 -8.82
CA ILE A 57 -14.80 -3.13 -8.55
C ILE A 57 -14.04 -4.41 -8.19
N SER A 58 -12.72 -4.41 -8.40
CA SER A 58 -11.84 -5.48 -7.92
C SER A 58 -11.31 -5.15 -6.53
N ALA A 59 -11.24 -6.15 -5.65
CA ALA A 59 -10.57 -6.05 -4.36
C ALA A 59 -9.73 -7.30 -4.07
N VAL A 60 -8.52 -7.11 -3.57
CA VAL A 60 -7.64 -8.16 -3.04
C VAL A 60 -7.60 -8.02 -1.53
N GLU A 61 -8.16 -8.99 -0.83
CA GLU A 61 -8.18 -9.01 0.63
C GLU A 61 -6.79 -9.41 1.17
N LEU A 62 -6.37 -8.70 2.20
CA LEU A 62 -5.12 -8.86 2.92
C LEU A 62 -5.40 -9.37 4.34
N PHE A 63 -4.33 -9.59 5.10
CA PHE A 63 -4.46 -9.93 6.52
C PHE A 63 -5.03 -8.76 7.33
N ASP A 64 -5.66 -9.08 8.46
CA ASP A 64 -6.19 -8.11 9.43
C ASP A 64 -7.24 -7.14 8.84
N GLU A 65 -8.12 -7.67 7.97
CA GLU A 65 -9.26 -6.96 7.40
C GLU A 65 -8.85 -5.69 6.62
N TYR A 66 -7.68 -5.74 5.99
CA TYR A 66 -7.27 -4.77 4.98
C TYR A 66 -7.56 -5.32 3.60
N ALA A 67 -7.83 -4.44 2.64
CA ALA A 67 -7.92 -4.83 1.24
C ALA A 67 -7.35 -3.75 0.32
N ILE A 68 -6.77 -4.17 -0.80
CA ILE A 68 -6.41 -3.29 -1.91
C ILE A 68 -7.57 -3.31 -2.90
N ILE A 69 -8.12 -2.15 -3.23
CA ILE A 69 -9.23 -2.00 -4.18
C ILE A 69 -8.80 -1.17 -5.39
N ILE A 70 -9.35 -1.47 -6.56
CA ILE A 70 -9.25 -0.62 -7.75
C ILE A 70 -10.63 -0.04 -8.03
N ILE A 71 -10.78 1.28 -7.90
CA ILE A 71 -12.08 1.97 -7.95
C ILE A 71 -12.02 3.23 -8.84
N PRO A 72 -13.04 3.51 -9.68
CA PRO A 72 -13.18 4.79 -10.36
C PRO A 72 -13.19 5.98 -9.38
N GLU A 73 -12.50 7.07 -9.71
CA GLU A 73 -12.38 8.24 -8.82
C GLU A 73 -13.75 8.78 -8.37
N ASN A 74 -14.73 8.77 -9.27
CA ASN A 74 -16.08 9.26 -9.00
C ASN A 74 -16.89 8.39 -8.02
N LEU A 75 -16.47 7.16 -7.73
CA LEU A 75 -17.14 6.24 -6.80
C LEU A 75 -16.54 6.25 -5.39
N ILE A 76 -15.42 6.93 -5.15
CA ILE A 76 -14.74 6.94 -3.84
C ILE A 76 -15.65 7.54 -2.74
N ASN A 77 -16.43 8.57 -3.07
CA ASN A 77 -17.43 9.13 -2.13
C ASN A 77 -18.50 8.10 -1.75
N THR A 78 -18.96 7.31 -2.73
CA THR A 78 -19.98 6.27 -2.54
C THR A 78 -19.42 5.12 -1.70
N LEU A 79 -18.19 4.69 -1.97
CA LEU A 79 -17.48 3.69 -1.18
C LEU A 79 -17.45 4.05 0.32
N ALA A 80 -17.19 5.31 0.65
CA ALA A 80 -17.15 5.76 2.05
C ALA A 80 -18.51 5.71 2.78
N GLN A 81 -19.62 5.54 2.05
CA GLN A 81 -20.95 5.42 2.64
C GLN A 81 -21.29 3.99 3.07
N TYR A 82 -20.53 2.99 2.62
CA TYR A 82 -20.72 1.60 3.04
C TYR A 82 -20.34 1.45 4.51
N GLU A 83 -21.15 0.68 5.26
CA GLU A 83 -20.92 0.43 6.69
C GLU A 83 -19.70 -0.45 6.92
N GLU A 84 -19.46 -1.36 5.97
CA GLU A 84 -18.33 -2.28 5.95
C GLU A 84 -17.00 -1.55 5.80
N ILE A 85 -16.97 -0.33 5.23
CA ILE A 85 -15.75 0.46 5.07
C ILE A 85 -15.51 1.30 6.33
N GLU A 86 -14.36 1.09 6.97
CA GLU A 86 -13.98 1.80 8.20
C GLU A 86 -13.03 2.96 7.89
N PHE A 87 -12.07 2.74 7.00
CA PHE A 87 -11.06 3.73 6.63
C PHE A 87 -10.55 3.52 5.20
N ILE A 88 -10.15 4.60 4.53
CA ILE A 88 -9.65 4.61 3.16
C ILE A 88 -8.35 5.41 3.09
N GLU A 89 -7.29 4.83 2.55
CA GLU A 89 -6.02 5.50 2.29
C GLU A 89 -5.52 5.26 0.87
N LYS A 90 -4.72 6.19 0.35
CA LYS A 90 -3.93 5.93 -0.87
C LYS A 90 -2.60 5.28 -0.49
N PRO A 91 -2.00 4.47 -1.38
CA PRO A 91 -0.69 3.89 -1.13
C PRO A 91 0.37 4.96 -0.84
N LYS A 92 1.39 4.55 -0.08
CA LYS A 92 2.57 5.37 0.21
C LYS A 92 3.71 4.95 -0.70
N ARG A 93 4.45 5.94 -1.21
CA ARG A 93 5.66 5.68 -1.98
C ARG A 93 6.77 5.27 -1.01
N ILE A 94 7.22 4.02 -1.11
CA ILE A 94 8.40 3.52 -0.41
C ILE A 94 9.60 3.66 -1.35
N SER A 95 10.74 4.08 -0.82
CA SER A 95 12.00 4.24 -1.57
C SER A 95 13.01 3.18 -1.10
N PHE A 96 13.95 2.79 -1.97
CA PHE A 96 15.02 1.89 -1.56
C PHE A 96 15.99 2.59 -0.61
N GLU A 97 16.23 1.99 0.55
CA GLU A 97 17.29 2.39 1.48
C GLU A 97 18.54 1.55 1.17
N VAL A 98 19.39 2.03 0.27
CA VAL A 98 20.58 1.27 -0.17
C VAL A 98 21.83 1.78 0.58
N ASN A 99 22.46 0.85 1.30
CA ASN A 99 23.89 0.78 1.72
C ASN A 99 24.26 0.97 3.19
N GLN A 100 23.49 1.66 4.04
CA GLN A 100 23.97 1.90 5.42
C GLN A 100 23.79 0.70 6.36
N GLY A 101 22.83 -0.19 6.07
CA GLY A 101 22.46 -1.32 6.94
C GLY A 101 23.60 -2.31 7.19
N ARG A 102 24.32 -2.75 6.16
CA ARG A 102 25.39 -3.77 6.32
C ARG A 102 26.54 -3.30 7.21
N THR A 103 26.94 -2.04 7.11
CA THR A 103 28.07 -1.49 7.86
C THR A 103 27.74 -1.35 9.36
N VAL A 104 26.47 -1.14 9.73
CA VAL A 104 26.06 -0.92 11.13
C VAL A 104 25.56 -2.19 11.84
N SER A 105 25.18 -3.25 11.11
CA SER A 105 24.53 -4.43 11.69
C SER A 105 25.46 -5.44 12.39
N CYS A 106 26.77 -5.20 12.47
CA CYS A 106 27.74 -6.09 13.16
C CYS A 106 27.58 -7.59 12.82
N ILE A 107 27.20 -7.93 11.59
CA ILE A 107 26.89 -9.32 11.18
C ILE A 107 28.16 -10.18 11.16
N ASN A 108 29.28 -9.65 10.68
CA ASN A 108 30.52 -10.43 10.55
C ASN A 108 31.04 -10.94 11.91
N PRO A 109 31.04 -10.15 13.01
CA PRO A 109 31.40 -10.64 14.34
C PRO A 109 30.64 -11.89 14.82
N VAL A 110 29.33 -12.00 14.60
CA VAL A 110 28.52 -13.15 15.10
C VAL A 110 28.72 -14.43 14.27
N GLN A 111 29.28 -14.30 13.06
CA GLN A 111 29.67 -15.41 12.18
C GLN A 111 31.07 -15.95 12.48
N SER A 112 31.73 -15.48 13.55
CA SER A 112 33.09 -15.91 13.92
C SER A 112 33.22 -16.27 15.39
N GLY A 113 34.27 -17.02 15.74
CA GLY A 113 34.60 -17.34 17.13
C GLY A 113 33.60 -18.30 17.79
N VAL A 114 33.13 -17.94 18.99
CA VAL A 114 32.34 -18.82 19.86
C VAL A 114 30.89 -19.01 19.37
N TYR A 115 30.34 -18.02 18.65
CA TYR A 115 28.93 -18.05 18.24
C TYR A 115 28.70 -18.90 16.99
N ASN A 116 29.53 -18.76 15.95
CA ASN A 116 29.48 -19.56 14.73
C ASN A 116 28.08 -19.65 14.08
N LEU A 117 27.31 -18.55 14.12
CA LEU A 117 25.91 -18.51 13.72
C LEU A 117 25.76 -18.08 12.26
N PHE A 118 25.41 -19.02 11.37
CA PHE A 118 25.21 -18.74 9.93
C PHE A 118 23.74 -18.75 9.48
N GLY A 119 22.82 -19.05 10.39
CA GLY A 119 21.38 -19.16 10.06
C GLY A 119 20.96 -20.51 9.50
N GLU A 120 21.72 -21.58 9.78
CA GLU A 120 21.28 -22.94 9.46
C GLU A 120 19.94 -23.25 10.13
N GLY A 121 18.98 -23.78 9.36
CA GLY A 121 17.61 -24.04 9.82
C GLY A 121 16.67 -22.82 9.80
N VAL A 122 17.12 -21.66 9.32
CA VAL A 122 16.30 -20.42 9.22
C VAL A 122 15.88 -20.17 7.77
N TYR A 123 14.59 -19.94 7.55
CA TYR A 123 14.06 -19.45 6.28
C TYR A 123 14.00 -17.92 6.26
N VAL A 124 14.44 -17.31 5.17
CA VAL A 124 14.45 -15.85 4.99
C VAL A 124 13.59 -15.50 3.77
N GLY A 125 12.53 -14.72 3.99
CA GLY A 125 11.74 -14.12 2.91
C GLY A 125 12.30 -12.74 2.55
N ILE A 126 12.56 -12.51 1.26
CA ILE A 126 13.04 -11.23 0.75
C ILE A 126 11.94 -10.61 -0.10
N VAL A 127 11.38 -9.49 0.37
CA VAL A 127 10.44 -8.67 -0.39
C VAL A 127 11.22 -7.46 -0.91
N ASP A 128 11.79 -7.61 -2.09
CA ASP A 128 12.58 -6.58 -2.77
C ASP A 128 12.32 -6.67 -4.29
N SER A 129 13.15 -6.04 -5.08
CA SER A 129 13.20 -6.07 -6.54
C SER A 129 13.44 -7.47 -7.14
N GLY A 130 13.87 -8.45 -6.34
CA GLY A 130 14.11 -9.83 -6.75
C GLY A 130 15.48 -10.36 -6.33
N ILE A 131 15.87 -11.49 -6.91
CA ILE A 131 17.19 -12.12 -6.71
C ILE A 131 17.73 -12.60 -8.05
N ASP A 132 18.99 -12.29 -8.33
CA ASP A 132 19.74 -12.97 -9.39
C ASP A 132 20.28 -14.30 -8.82
N TYR A 133 19.80 -15.41 -9.38
CA TYR A 133 20.10 -16.77 -8.93
C TYR A 133 20.97 -17.55 -9.94
N SER A 134 21.49 -16.86 -10.96
CA SER A 134 22.34 -17.45 -12.01
C SER A 134 23.81 -17.60 -11.62
#